data_AF-J1FBF3-F1
#
_entry.id   AF-J1FBF3-F1
#
_cell.length_a   1.000
_cell.length_b   1.000
_cell.length_c   1.000
_cell.angle_alpha   90.00
_cell.angle_beta   90.00
_cell.angle_gamma   90.00
#
_symmetry.space_group_name_H-M   'P 1'
#
loop_
_entity.id
_entity.type
_entity.pdbx_description
1 polymer ?
#
loop_
_entity_poly.entity_id
_entity_poly.type
_entity_poly.pdbx_seq_one_letter_code
_entity_poly.pdbx_strand_id
1 'polypeptide(L)'
;MEKKEAKSEENLVKKTCRELGITQKELAEQIGVAPVSISRWSRGENQIPKNIELLFKTLVENKNLKNINFEIIKFKKKLDTLTESIV
;
A
#
# COMPACT_ATOMS: atom_id res chain seq x y z
N MET A 1 -12.02 33.29 14.87
CA MET A 1 -10.95 32.27 14.74
C MET A 1 -11.60 31.01 14.19
N GLU A 2 -11.76 30.97 12.87
CA GLU A 2 -12.55 29.93 12.19
C GLU A 2 -11.76 28.62 12.13
N LYS A 3 -12.31 27.59 12.78
CA LYS A 3 -11.98 26.20 12.52
C LYS A 3 -12.41 25.87 11.08
N LYS A 4 -11.47 25.63 10.18
CA LYS A 4 -11.73 24.94 8.91
C LYS A 4 -11.27 23.49 9.04
N GLU A 5 -12.13 22.67 9.63
CA GLU A 5 -12.13 21.23 9.41
C GLU A 5 -12.77 20.94 8.05
N ALA A 6 -11.95 20.62 7.06
CA ALA A 6 -12.36 19.85 5.90
C ALA A 6 -11.34 18.74 5.73
N LYS A 7 -11.75 17.54 6.16
CA LYS A 7 -11.09 16.25 6.08
C LYS A 7 -10.60 16.03 4.65
N SER A 8 -9.38 16.50 4.35
CA SER A 8 -8.82 16.51 2.99
C SER A 8 -8.82 15.09 2.46
N GLU A 9 -9.37 14.89 1.27
CA GLU A 9 -9.15 13.67 0.47
C GLU A 9 -7.69 13.26 0.64
N GLU A 10 -7.47 12.09 1.21
CA GLU A 10 -6.14 11.71 1.57
C GLU A 10 -5.30 11.56 0.31
N ASN A 11 -4.29 12.40 0.19
CA ASN A 11 -3.35 12.40 -0.93
C ASN A 11 -2.93 10.96 -1.27
N LEU A 12 -3.02 10.58 -2.54
CA LEU A 12 -2.77 9.21 -3.00
C LEU A 12 -1.43 8.65 -2.49
N VAL A 13 -0.37 9.46 -2.45
CA VAL A 13 0.94 9.08 -1.89
C VAL A 13 0.82 8.66 -0.43
N LYS A 14 0.15 9.46 0.40
CA LYS A 14 -0.02 9.19 1.84
C LYS A 14 -0.86 7.94 2.08
N LYS A 15 -1.95 7.81 1.31
CA LYS A 15 -2.81 6.61 1.34
C LYS A 15 -2.01 5.35 1.00
N THR A 16 -1.27 5.37 -0.11
CA THR A 16 -0.43 4.24 -0.55
C THR A 16 0.64 3.90 0.47
N CYS A 17 1.34 4.90 1.03
CA CYS A 17 2.34 4.68 2.09
C CYS A 17 1.72 3.98 3.31
N ARG A 18 0.54 4.41 3.76
CA ARG A 18 -0.15 3.78 4.89
C ARG A 18 -0.61 2.36 4.58
N GLU A 19 -1.20 2.14 3.41
CA GLU A 19 -1.67 0.80 3.00
C GLU A 19 -0.50 -0.17 2.86
N LEU A 20 0.65 0.30 2.37
CA LEU A 20 1.87 -0.48 2.26
C LEU A 20 2.64 -0.60 3.59
N GLY A 21 2.41 0.30 4.54
CA GLY A 21 3.14 0.34 5.82
C GLY A 21 4.60 0.80 5.63
N ILE A 22 4.83 1.74 4.70
CA ILE A 22 6.15 2.24 4.33
C ILE A 22 6.19 3.77 4.41
N THR A 23 7.39 4.33 4.35
CA THR A 23 7.67 5.76 4.25
C THR A 23 7.60 6.25 2.81
N GLN A 24 7.48 7.57 2.61
CA GLN A 24 7.57 8.19 1.28
C GLN A 24 8.92 7.95 0.60
N LYS A 25 10.00 7.83 1.38
CA LYS A 25 11.35 7.53 0.87
C LYS A 25 11.40 6.11 0.30
N GLU A 26 10.92 5.13 1.07
CA GLU A 26 10.85 3.73 0.62
C GLU A 26 9.93 3.58 -0.59
N LEU A 27 8.80 4.32 -0.63
CA LEU A 27 7.95 4.33 -1.81
C LEU A 27 8.69 4.85 -3.05
N ALA A 28 9.50 5.91 -2.91
CA ALA A 28 10.32 6.46 -3.99
C ALA A 28 11.33 5.44 -4.52
N GLU A 29 12.03 4.76 -3.60
CA GLU A 29 13.01 3.71 -3.90
C GLU A 29 12.34 2.52 -4.60
N GLN A 30 11.18 2.09 -4.11
CA GLN A 30 10.46 0.93 -4.64
C GLN A 30 9.94 1.15 -6.07
N ILE A 31 9.55 2.38 -6.42
CA ILE A 31 9.06 2.70 -7.78
C ILE A 31 10.14 3.31 -8.69
N GLY A 32 11.35 3.51 -8.18
CA GLY A 32 12.49 4.04 -8.96
C GLY A 32 12.35 5.52 -9.35
N VAL A 33 11.80 6.36 -8.48
CA VAL A 33 11.70 7.82 -8.71
C VAL A 33 12.47 8.62 -7.67
N ALA A 34 12.84 9.86 -8.00
CA ALA A 34 13.47 10.75 -7.04
C ALA A 34 12.52 11.08 -5.85
N PRO A 35 13.00 11.10 -4.60
CA PRO A 35 12.17 11.44 -3.43
C PRO A 35 11.47 12.80 -3.53
N VAL A 36 12.08 13.76 -4.24
CA VAL A 36 11.48 15.07 -4.51
C VAL A 36 10.17 14.95 -5.30
N SER A 37 10.05 13.99 -6.22
CA SER A 37 8.82 13.75 -6.98
C SER A 37 7.70 13.29 -6.08
N ILE A 38 7.96 12.33 -5.18
CA ILE A 38 7.00 11.85 -4.18
C ILE A 38 6.56 13.00 -3.26
N SER A 39 7.49 13.85 -2.82
CA SER A 39 7.18 15.00 -1.96
C SER A 39 6.28 16.01 -2.66
N ARG A 40 6.57 16.35 -3.92
CA ARG A 40 5.75 17.26 -4.75
C ARG A 40 4.34 16.70 -4.96
N TRP A 41 4.23 15.42 -5.32
CA TRP A 41 2.94 14.74 -5.45
C TRP A 41 2.18 14.70 -4.13
N SER A 42 2.85 14.44 -3.01
CA SER A 42 2.25 14.42 -1.67
C SER A 42 1.71 15.79 -1.23
N ARG A 43 2.26 16.89 -1.76
CA ARG A 43 1.81 18.27 -1.49
C ARG A 43 0.82 18.80 -2.53
N GLY A 44 0.58 18.04 -3.60
CA GLY A 44 -0.29 18.47 -4.72
C GLY A 44 0.33 19.53 -5.62
N GLU A 45 1.65 19.72 -5.57
CA GLU A 45 2.35 20.70 -6.41
C GLU A 45 2.34 20.29 -7.89
N ASN A 46 2.39 18.97 -8.16
CA ASN A 46 2.30 18.38 -9.49
C ASN A 46 1.29 17.23 -9.50
N GLN A 47 0.65 17.01 -10.64
CA GLN A 47 -0.15 15.82 -10.88
C GLN A 47 0.74 14.56 -10.90
N ILE A 48 0.20 13.46 -10.40
CA ILE A 48 0.86 12.16 -10.46
C ILE A 48 0.70 11.64 -11.90
N PRO A 49 1.77 11.20 -12.57
CA PRO A 49 1.65 10.57 -13.87
C PRO A 49 0.74 9.33 -13.78
N LYS A 50 -0.15 9.15 -14.76
CA LYS A 50 -1.16 8.07 -14.75
C LYS A 50 -0.57 6.66 -14.59
N ASN A 51 0.62 6.42 -15.15
CA ASN A 51 1.35 5.16 -14.99
C ASN A 51 1.81 4.93 -13.54
N ILE A 52 2.17 6.00 -12.82
CA ILE A 52 2.53 5.95 -11.40
C ILE A 52 1.29 5.71 -10.52
N GLU A 53 0.15 6.34 -10.85
CA GLU A 53 -1.11 6.04 -10.16
C GLU A 53 -1.51 4.57 -10.28
N LEU A 54 -1.41 4.01 -11.51
CA LEU A 54 -1.66 2.61 -11.75
C LEU A 54 -0.67 1.72 -10.98
N LEU A 55 0.61 2.10 -10.98
CA LEU A 55 1.64 1.39 -10.23
C LEU A 55 1.32 1.36 -8.72
N PHE A 56 0.92 2.48 -8.12
CA PHE A 56 0.51 2.52 -6.71
C PHE A 56 -0.64 1.56 -6.42
N LYS A 57 -1.67 1.55 -7.29
CA LYS A 57 -2.79 0.61 -7.16
C LYS A 57 -2.31 -0.84 -7.24
N THR A 58 -1.43 -1.16 -8.20
CA THR A 58 -0.86 -2.51 -8.36
C THR A 58 -0.02 -2.93 -7.16
N LEU A 59 0.75 -2.02 -6.55
CA LEU A 59 1.54 -2.33 -5.35
C LEU A 59 0.67 -2.68 -4.15
N VAL A 60 -0.40 -1.90 -3.92
CA VAL A 60 -1.35 -2.16 -2.83
C VAL A 60 -2.06 -3.50 -3.04
N GLU A 61 -2.54 -3.75 -4.26
CA GLU A 61 -3.17 -5.03 -4.62
C GLU A 61 -2.19 -6.20 -4.39
N ASN A 62 -0.92 -6.05 -4.79
CA ASN A 62 0.10 -7.08 -4.59
C ASN A 62 0.32 -7.39 -3.10
N LYS A 63 0.33 -6.38 -2.23
CA LYS A 63 0.42 -6.58 -0.78
C LYS A 63 -0.80 -7.34 -0.25
N ASN A 64 -2.01 -6.98 -0.69
CA ASN A 64 -3.24 -7.65 -0.27
C ASN A 64 -3.26 -9.12 -0.70
N LEU A 65 -2.87 -9.41 -1.95
CA LEU A 65 -2.76 -10.78 -2.46
C LEU A 65 -1.76 -11.62 -1.66
N LYS A 66 -0.60 -11.03 -1.31
CA LYS A 66 0.39 -11.70 -0.45
C LYS A 66 -0.17 -12.01 0.94
N ASN A 67 -0.93 -11.10 1.54
CA ASN A 67 -1.57 -11.32 2.83
C ASN A 67 -2.62 -12.44 2.76
N ILE A 68 -3.45 -12.45 1.72
CA ILE A 68 -4.45 -13.52 1.51
C ILE A 68 -3.74 -14.86 1.33
N ASN A 69 -2.70 -14.92 0.49
CA ASN A 69 -1.93 -16.13 0.27
C ASN A 69 -1.30 -16.66 1.57
N PHE A 70 -0.80 -15.76 2.43
CA PHE A 70 -0.28 -16.13 3.75
C PHE A 70 -1.35 -16.78 4.63
N GLU A 71 -2.55 -16.20 4.72
CA GLU A 71 -3.64 -16.78 5.51
C GLU A 71 -4.15 -18.11 4.91
N ILE A 72 -4.17 -18.27 3.59
CA ILE A 72 -4.50 -19.54 2.93
C ILE A 72 -3.47 -20.62 3.30
N ILE A 73 -2.18 -20.32 3.22
CA ILE A 73 -1.10 -21.27 3.58
C ILE A 73 -1.23 -21.67 5.05
N LYS A 74 -1.47 -20.70 5.94
CA LYS A 74 -1.67 -20.94 7.37
C LYS A 74 -2.90 -21.80 7.64
N PHE A 75 -4.01 -21.57 6.94
CA PHE A 75 -5.22 -22.37 7.05
C PHE A 75 -4.98 -23.80 6.55
N LYS A 76 -4.35 -23.96 5.38
CA LYS A 76 -3.99 -25.26 4.83
C LYS A 76 -3.15 -26.07 5.82
N LYS A 77 -2.12 -25.46 6.41
CA LYS A 77 -1.28 -26.13 7.43
C LYS A 77 -2.08 -26.63 8.63
N LYS A 78 -3.08 -25.86 9.10
CA LYS A 78 -3.97 -26.29 10.19
C LYS A 78 -4.85 -27.46 9.78
N LEU A 79 -5.36 -27.47 8.54
CA LEU A 79 -6.11 -28.59 8.00
C LEU A 79 -5.26 -29.85 7.93
N ASP A 80 -4.03 -29.74 7.40
CA ASP A 80 -3.08 -30.87 7.30
C ASP A 80 -2.83 -31.51 8.68
N THR A 81 -2.56 -30.70 9.71
CA THR A 81 -2.37 -31.21 11.09
C THR A 81 -3.59 -31.87 11.69
N LEU A 82 -4.80 -31.41 11.34
CA LEU A 82 -6.05 -32.00 11.83
C LEU A 82 -6.30 -33.35 11.14
N THR A 83 -6.02 -33.44 9.84
CA THR A 83 -6.16 -34.70 9.09
C THR A 83 -5.20 -35.76 9.60
N GLU A 84 -3.96 -35.40 9.94
CA GLU A 84 -2.97 -36.30 10.54
C GLU A 84 -3.34 -36.77 11.96
N SER A 85 -4.20 -36.03 12.66
CA SER A 85 -4.62 -36.38 14.04
C SER A 85 -5.86 -37.28 14.09
N ILE A 86 -6.57 -37.45 12.97
CA ILE A 86 -7.82 -38.23 12.87
C ILE A 86 -7.56 -39.62 12.23
N VAL A 87 -6.43 -39.79 11.53
CA VAL A 87 -5.95 -41.07 10.98
C VAL A 87 -4.98 -41.72 11.95
#